data_AF-A0A8J7CD78-F1
#
_entry.id   AF-A0A8J7CD78-F1
#
_cell.length_a   1.000
_cell.length_b   1.000
_cell.length_c   1.000
_cell.angle_alpha   90.00
_cell.angle_beta   90.00
_cell.angle_gamma   90.00
#
_symmetry.space_group_name_H-M   'P 1'
#
loop_
_entity.id
_entity.type
_entity.pdbx_description
1 polymer ?
#
loop_
_entity_poly.entity_id
_entity_poly.type
_entity_poly.pdbx_seq_one_letter_code
_entity_poly.pdbx_strand_id
1 'polypeptide(L)'
;MRQRVNYYKDLAADYSKPGLVSEEIKEKLIQLSEEFISKKELTLPPTSADYTAKQIEKENREWWPTHCEALRQGRGDLLTGEYRDDLVYLCQDGYYVGLTEQQEREKHWWALISQPGVSMCWPIVMFHEDVTFFEWKSVDDETGETIAKGNVTFLRRGHRGGVYLKTEQLTFYRDVFASNELLNLIKL
;
A
#
# COMPACT_ATOMS: atom_id res chain seq x y z
N MET A 1 28.14 -4.38 -10.80
CA MET A 1 26.81 -3.74 -10.76
C MET A 1 25.76 -4.82 -10.67
N ARG A 2 24.75 -4.69 -9.80
CA ARG A 2 23.59 -5.59 -9.86
C ARG A 2 22.80 -5.30 -11.14
N GLN A 3 22.33 -6.35 -11.82
CA GLN A 3 21.47 -6.20 -12.99
C GLN A 3 20.12 -5.59 -12.59
N ARG A 4 19.44 -4.95 -13.54
CA ARG A 4 18.07 -4.47 -13.35
C ARG A 4 17.16 -5.65 -12.98
N VAL A 5 16.35 -5.46 -11.94
CA VAL A 5 15.37 -6.46 -11.48
C VAL A 5 13.97 -6.02 -11.94
N ASN A 6 13.20 -6.96 -12.48
CA ASN A 6 11.75 -6.78 -12.63
C ASN A 6 11.07 -7.33 -11.37
N TYR A 7 10.56 -6.45 -10.52
CA TYR A 7 9.91 -6.82 -9.26
C TYR A 7 8.60 -7.60 -9.43
N TYR A 8 8.01 -7.59 -10.64
CA TYR A 8 6.75 -8.25 -10.96
C TYR A 8 6.88 -9.58 -11.70
N LYS A 9 8.10 -10.02 -12.03
CA LYS A 9 8.34 -11.20 -12.88
C LYS A 9 7.59 -12.47 -12.42
N ASP A 10 7.50 -12.66 -11.11
CA ASP A 10 6.92 -13.87 -10.49
C ASP A 10 5.63 -13.55 -9.70
N LEU A 11 4.99 -12.40 -9.99
CA LEU A 11 3.73 -11.99 -9.39
C LEU A 11 2.56 -12.23 -10.36
N ALA A 12 1.36 -12.43 -9.81
CA ALA A 12 0.17 -12.77 -10.59
C ALA A 12 -0.34 -11.63 -11.50
N ALA A 13 0.00 -10.37 -11.20
CA ALA A 13 -0.37 -9.21 -11.99
C ALA A 13 0.63 -8.06 -11.77
N ASP A 14 0.83 -7.24 -12.82
CA ASP A 14 1.77 -6.13 -12.83
C ASP A 14 1.07 -4.79 -12.58
N TYR A 15 1.33 -4.21 -11.41
CA TYR A 15 0.80 -2.91 -11.00
C TYR A 15 1.85 -1.78 -11.05
N SER A 16 3.00 -2.03 -11.71
CA SER A 16 4.08 -1.05 -11.84
C SER A 16 3.71 0.17 -12.68
N LYS A 17 2.68 0.03 -13.53
CA LYS A 17 2.13 1.08 -14.41
C LYS A 17 0.60 0.97 -14.53
N PRO A 18 -0.09 2.01 -15.04
CA PRO A 18 -1.51 1.93 -15.34
C PRO A 18 -1.79 0.95 -16.49
N GLY A 19 -2.97 0.33 -16.49
CA GLY A 19 -3.51 -0.39 -17.65
C GLY A 19 -2.90 -1.75 -18.00
N LEU A 20 -2.08 -2.36 -17.13
CA LEU A 20 -1.43 -3.66 -17.42
C LEU A 20 -2.27 -4.90 -17.05
N VAL A 21 -3.37 -4.73 -16.31
CA VAL A 21 -4.16 -5.82 -15.75
C VAL A 21 -5.55 -5.83 -16.39
N SER A 22 -5.98 -6.98 -16.92
CA SER A 22 -7.30 -7.15 -17.54
C SER A 22 -8.43 -7.17 -16.52
N GLU A 23 -9.65 -6.79 -16.93
CA GLU A 23 -10.84 -6.78 -16.04
C GLU A 23 -11.10 -8.14 -15.37
N GLU A 24 -10.97 -9.24 -16.11
CA GLU A 24 -11.11 -10.60 -15.56
C GLU A 24 -10.16 -10.87 -14.38
N ILE A 25 -8.90 -10.42 -14.50
CA ILE A 25 -7.92 -10.57 -13.44
C ILE A 25 -8.24 -9.65 -12.26
N LYS A 26 -8.70 -8.42 -12.51
CA LYS A 26 -9.11 -7.49 -11.45
C LYS A 26 -10.22 -8.07 -10.58
N GLU A 27 -11.27 -8.61 -11.20
CA GLU A 27 -12.38 -9.25 -10.47
C GLU A 27 -11.90 -10.42 -9.61
N LYS A 28 -11.04 -11.28 -10.17
CA LYS A 28 -10.44 -12.40 -9.46
C LYS A 28 -9.58 -11.95 -8.27
N LEU A 29 -8.84 -10.85 -8.40
CA LEU A 29 -8.01 -10.31 -7.32
C LEU A 29 -8.85 -9.78 -6.16
N ILE A 30 -10.00 -9.17 -6.43
CA ILE A 30 -10.95 -8.73 -5.39
C ILE A 30 -11.51 -9.94 -4.63
N GLN A 31 -11.91 -11.01 -5.32
CA GLN A 31 -12.39 -12.24 -4.68
C GLN A 31 -11.31 -12.88 -3.79
N LEU A 32 -10.06 -12.94 -4.28
CA LEU A 32 -8.92 -13.45 -3.50
C LEU A 32 -8.65 -12.59 -2.27
N SER A 33 -8.82 -11.26 -2.37
CA SER A 33 -8.69 -10.36 -1.22
C SER A 33 -9.63 -10.75 -0.09
N GLU A 34 -10.91 -10.99 -0.40
CA GLU A 34 -11.93 -11.41 0.57
C GLU A 34 -11.58 -12.77 1.20
N GLU A 35 -11.13 -13.73 0.38
CA GLU A 35 -10.67 -15.03 0.85
C GLU A 35 -9.48 -14.90 1.81
N PHE A 36 -8.47 -14.10 1.48
CA PHE A 36 -7.29 -13.90 2.31
C PHE A 36 -7.63 -13.21 3.64
N ILE A 37 -8.52 -12.22 3.62
CA ILE A 37 -8.98 -11.54 4.83
C ILE A 37 -9.70 -12.51 5.76
N SER A 38 -10.51 -13.43 5.22
CA SER A 38 -11.24 -14.44 6.02
C SER A 38 -10.34 -15.44 6.77
N LYS A 39 -9.07 -15.59 6.33
CA LYS A 39 -8.10 -16.49 6.96
C LYS A 39 -7.40 -15.88 8.18
N LYS A 40 -7.61 -14.58 8.44
CA LYS A 40 -6.94 -13.86 9.54
C LYS A 40 -7.39 -14.41 10.89
N GLU A 41 -6.41 -14.72 11.72
CA GLU A 41 -6.60 -15.17 13.09
C GLU A 41 -6.68 -13.99 14.04
N LEU A 42 -7.45 -14.19 15.12
CA LEU A 42 -7.67 -13.17 16.14
C LEU A 42 -6.37 -12.73 16.81
N THR A 43 -5.42 -13.63 17.01
CA THR A 43 -4.08 -13.34 17.54
C THR A 43 -3.03 -13.45 16.45
N LEU A 44 -1.93 -12.71 16.58
CA LEU A 44 -0.83 -12.79 15.61
C LEU A 44 -0.19 -14.19 15.70
N PRO A 45 -0.26 -15.02 14.64
CA PRO A 45 0.27 -16.37 14.70
C PRO A 45 1.80 -16.34 14.79
N PRO A 46 2.41 -17.15 15.68
CA PRO A 46 3.86 -17.20 15.78
C PRO A 46 4.47 -17.86 14.54
N THR A 47 5.69 -17.47 14.19
CA THR A 47 6.49 -18.21 13.22
C THR A 47 6.89 -19.55 13.85
N SER A 48 6.63 -20.65 13.15
CA SER A 48 6.86 -22.01 13.64
C SER A 48 7.31 -22.95 12.52
N ALA A 49 7.51 -24.23 12.83
CA ALA A 49 7.80 -25.25 11.83
C ALA A 49 6.66 -25.41 10.81
N ASP A 50 5.41 -25.20 11.24
CA ASP A 50 4.21 -25.34 10.39
C ASP A 50 3.77 -24.01 9.75
N TYR A 51 4.32 -22.89 10.20
CA TYR A 51 4.11 -21.56 9.63
C TYR A 51 5.42 -20.81 9.51
N THR A 52 6.18 -21.18 8.48
CA THR A 52 7.55 -20.73 8.27
C THR A 52 7.63 -19.35 7.64
N ALA A 53 8.75 -18.66 7.82
CA ALA A 53 9.03 -17.39 7.15
C ALA A 53 8.94 -17.47 5.61
N LYS A 54 9.31 -18.61 5.03
CA LYS A 54 9.17 -18.87 3.59
C LYS A 54 7.71 -18.96 3.15
N GLN A 55 6.85 -19.57 3.96
CA GLN A 55 5.41 -19.62 3.70
C GLN A 55 4.82 -18.21 3.80
N ILE A 56 5.18 -17.45 4.84
CA ILE A 56 4.72 -16.07 5.02
C ILE A 56 5.11 -15.18 3.84
N GLU A 57 6.37 -15.24 3.38
CA GLU A 57 6.81 -14.44 2.22
C GLU A 57 6.05 -14.84 0.94
N LYS A 58 5.78 -16.13 0.74
CA LYS A 58 4.96 -16.61 -0.38
C LYS A 58 3.55 -16.02 -0.34
N GLU A 59 2.91 -16.07 0.83
CA GLU A 59 1.57 -15.50 1.04
C GLU A 59 1.55 -13.98 0.88
N ASN A 60 2.63 -13.28 1.25
CA ASN A 60 2.79 -11.84 1.00
C ASN A 60 2.88 -11.52 -0.49
N ARG A 61 3.58 -12.35 -1.28
CA ARG A 61 3.63 -12.23 -2.75
C ARG A 61 2.29 -12.52 -3.41
N GLU A 62 1.53 -13.50 -2.91
CA GLU A 62 0.18 -13.84 -3.40
C GLU A 62 -0.83 -12.73 -3.09
N TRP A 63 -0.74 -12.13 -1.91
CA TRP A 63 -1.57 -11.02 -1.47
C TRP A 63 -1.30 -9.71 -2.21
N TRP A 64 -0.05 -9.42 -2.56
CA TRP A 64 0.31 -8.09 -3.06
C TRP A 64 -0.53 -7.57 -4.24
N PRO A 65 -0.80 -8.35 -5.29
CA PRO A 65 -1.67 -7.89 -6.37
C PRO A 65 -3.12 -7.60 -5.91
N THR A 66 -3.63 -8.31 -4.90
CA THR A 66 -4.98 -8.05 -4.35
C THR A 66 -5.03 -6.70 -3.64
N HIS A 67 -3.99 -6.37 -2.88
CA HIS A 67 -3.83 -5.07 -2.21
C HIS A 67 -3.81 -3.92 -3.22
N CYS A 68 -2.99 -4.03 -4.27
CA CYS A 68 -2.91 -3.01 -5.31
C CYS A 68 -4.27 -2.79 -6.00
N GLU A 69 -5.00 -3.87 -6.28
CA GLU A 69 -6.31 -3.78 -6.93
C GLU A 69 -7.38 -3.18 -6.01
N ALA A 70 -7.45 -3.64 -4.75
CA ALA A 70 -8.37 -3.08 -3.76
C ALA A 70 -8.15 -1.57 -3.60
N LEU A 71 -6.89 -1.13 -3.60
CA LEU A 71 -6.55 0.30 -3.59
C LEU A 71 -7.05 1.02 -4.85
N ARG A 72 -6.75 0.50 -6.04
CA ARG A 72 -7.19 1.12 -7.31
C ARG A 72 -8.71 1.22 -7.42
N GLN A 73 -9.45 0.28 -6.83
CA GLN A 73 -10.92 0.32 -6.82
C GLN A 73 -11.51 1.12 -5.64
N GLY A 74 -10.68 1.71 -4.78
CA GLY A 74 -11.16 2.44 -3.60
C GLY A 74 -11.88 1.54 -2.58
N ARG A 75 -11.58 0.24 -2.55
CA ARG A 75 -12.16 -0.75 -1.63
C ARG A 75 -11.52 -0.66 -0.24
N GLY A 76 -11.75 0.46 0.43
CA GLY A 76 -11.25 0.73 1.78
C GLY A 76 -11.70 -0.29 2.83
N ASP A 77 -12.84 -0.95 2.60
CA ASP A 77 -13.32 -2.07 3.40
C ASP A 77 -12.35 -3.27 3.36
N LEU A 78 -11.85 -3.62 2.16
CA LEU A 78 -10.89 -4.70 2.00
C LEU A 78 -9.53 -4.33 2.60
N LEU A 79 -9.05 -3.12 2.33
CA LEU A 79 -7.77 -2.62 2.85
C LEU A 79 -7.76 -2.57 4.38
N THR A 80 -8.85 -2.13 5.00
CA THR A 80 -9.01 -2.18 6.46
C THR A 80 -9.05 -3.63 6.96
N GLY A 81 -9.67 -4.54 6.20
CA GLY A 81 -9.71 -5.97 6.50
C GLY A 81 -8.32 -6.64 6.54
N GLU A 82 -7.33 -6.11 5.83
CA GLU A 82 -5.96 -6.60 5.83
C GLU A 82 -5.21 -6.29 7.14
N TYR A 83 -5.61 -5.23 7.83
CA TYR A 83 -4.97 -4.73 9.03
C TYR A 83 -5.42 -5.49 10.28
N ARG A 84 -4.54 -5.62 11.27
CA ARG A 84 -4.94 -6.10 12.59
C ARG A 84 -5.57 -4.99 13.42
N ASP A 85 -6.43 -5.37 14.35
CA ASP A 85 -7.09 -4.42 15.28
C ASP A 85 -6.08 -3.67 16.16
N ASP A 86 -4.90 -4.26 16.38
CA ASP A 86 -3.76 -3.72 17.12
C ASP A 86 -2.65 -3.18 16.21
N LEU A 87 -2.97 -2.82 14.95
CA LEU A 87 -2.02 -2.22 14.00
C LEU A 87 -1.25 -1.07 14.65
N VAL A 88 0.07 -1.09 14.52
CA VAL A 88 0.90 0.09 14.77
C VAL A 88 1.17 0.80 13.45
N TYR A 89 0.95 2.10 13.41
CA TYR A 89 1.21 2.91 12.23
C TYR A 89 2.17 4.07 12.54
N LEU A 90 3.30 4.09 11.82
CA LEU A 90 4.36 5.09 11.94
C LEU A 90 4.45 5.94 10.67
N CYS A 91 4.31 7.25 10.79
CA CYS A 91 4.51 8.17 9.66
C CYS A 91 5.08 9.51 10.12
N GLN A 92 5.21 10.46 9.18
CA GLN A 92 5.74 11.80 9.47
C GLN A 92 4.93 12.57 10.51
N ASP A 93 3.64 12.28 10.66
CA ASP A 93 2.76 12.94 11.61
C ASP A 93 2.78 12.33 13.01
N GLY A 94 3.37 11.13 13.16
CA GLY A 94 3.57 10.50 14.44
C GLY A 94 3.29 9.01 14.46
N TYR A 95 2.83 8.57 15.64
CA TYR A 95 2.60 7.19 16.03
C TYR A 95 1.12 7.01 16.32
N TYR A 96 0.50 6.02 15.67
CA TYR A 96 -0.92 5.69 15.82
C TYR A 96 -1.09 4.20 16.13
N VAL A 97 -2.11 3.87 16.92
CA VAL A 97 -2.45 2.50 17.32
C VAL A 97 -3.89 2.16 16.97
N GLY A 98 -4.07 0.97 16.42
CA GLY A 98 -5.35 0.44 15.99
C GLY A 98 -5.86 1.06 14.70
N LEU A 99 -7.13 0.78 14.40
CA LEU A 99 -7.72 1.07 13.08
C LEU A 99 -8.38 2.44 12.97
N THR A 100 -8.52 3.17 14.08
CA THR A 100 -9.36 4.38 14.14
C THR A 100 -8.56 5.68 14.28
N GLU A 101 -7.43 5.67 15.00
CA GLU A 101 -6.69 6.90 15.33
C GLU A 101 -6.20 7.68 14.10
N GLN A 102 -5.90 6.96 13.02
CA GLN A 102 -5.38 7.54 11.79
C GLN A 102 -6.47 8.00 10.80
N GLN A 103 -7.73 7.57 10.96
CA GLN A 103 -8.75 7.58 9.87
C GLN A 103 -9.00 8.96 9.28
N GLU A 104 -9.15 9.98 10.15
CA GLU A 104 -9.36 11.35 9.70
C GLU A 104 -8.21 11.81 8.79
N ARG A 105 -6.97 11.42 9.10
CA ARG A 105 -5.79 11.75 8.31
C ARG A 105 -5.73 10.98 7.00
N GLU A 106 -5.88 9.65 7.03
CA GLU A 106 -5.84 8.85 5.79
C GLU A 106 -6.90 9.30 4.81
N LYS A 107 -8.10 9.70 5.26
CA LYS A 107 -9.14 10.26 4.39
C LYS A 107 -8.63 11.43 3.54
N HIS A 108 -7.85 12.35 4.12
CA HIS A 108 -7.27 13.46 3.38
C HIS A 108 -6.24 12.98 2.35
N TRP A 109 -5.39 12.01 2.71
CA TRP A 109 -4.41 11.47 1.78
C TRP A 109 -5.05 10.70 0.64
N TRP A 110 -6.04 9.87 0.93
CA TRP A 110 -6.84 9.16 -0.07
C TRP A 110 -7.44 10.11 -1.09
N ALA A 111 -8.03 11.21 -0.63
CA ALA A 111 -8.58 12.24 -1.50
C ALA A 111 -7.54 12.87 -2.44
N LEU A 112 -6.28 12.98 -2.00
CA LEU A 112 -5.19 13.55 -2.79
C LEU A 112 -4.57 12.54 -3.76
N ILE A 113 -4.41 11.27 -3.37
CA ILE A 113 -3.71 10.27 -4.18
C ILE A 113 -4.63 9.51 -5.16
N SER A 114 -5.95 9.55 -4.93
CA SER A 114 -6.99 8.86 -5.71
C SER A 114 -8.00 9.82 -6.34
N GLN A 115 -7.51 10.97 -6.83
CA GLN A 115 -8.34 11.94 -7.53
C GLN A 115 -8.91 11.36 -8.84
N PRO A 116 -10.05 11.85 -9.35
CA PRO A 116 -10.53 11.46 -10.67
C PRO A 116 -9.46 11.70 -11.74
N GLY A 117 -9.26 10.72 -12.64
CA GLY A 117 -8.24 10.80 -13.68
C GLY A 117 -6.81 10.63 -13.17
N VAL A 118 -6.62 10.01 -11.99
CA VAL A 118 -5.31 9.68 -11.44
C VAL A 118 -5.20 8.19 -11.19
N SER A 119 -4.11 7.58 -11.68
CA SER A 119 -3.79 6.18 -11.49
C SER A 119 -2.62 5.99 -10.52
N MET A 120 -2.85 5.25 -9.43
CA MET A 120 -1.77 4.82 -8.53
C MET A 120 -1.01 3.62 -9.11
N CYS A 121 0.31 3.65 -8.95
CA CYS A 121 1.26 2.68 -9.48
C CYS A 121 2.29 2.31 -8.42
N TRP A 122 2.83 1.10 -8.49
CA TRP A 122 3.86 0.61 -7.57
C TRP A 122 5.07 0.08 -8.33
N PRO A 123 5.99 0.94 -8.78
CA PRO A 123 7.12 0.49 -9.60
C PRO A 123 8.08 -0.47 -8.89
N ILE A 124 8.09 -0.45 -7.55
CA ILE A 124 8.98 -1.26 -6.72
C ILE A 124 8.15 -1.96 -5.65
N VAL A 125 8.34 -3.27 -5.55
CA VAL A 125 7.89 -4.08 -4.42
C VAL A 125 8.95 -5.14 -4.10
N MET A 126 9.23 -5.33 -2.81
CA MET A 126 10.19 -6.31 -2.33
C MET A 126 9.60 -7.02 -1.11
N PHE A 127 9.90 -8.30 -1.00
CA PHE A 127 9.41 -9.16 0.07
C PHE A 127 10.59 -9.81 0.78
N HIS A 128 10.52 -9.85 2.10
CA HIS A 128 11.44 -10.62 2.93
C HIS A 128 10.74 -11.06 4.20
N GLU A 129 10.38 -12.35 4.29
CA GLU A 129 9.59 -12.87 5.41
C GLU A 129 8.30 -12.03 5.60
N ASP A 130 8.10 -11.43 6.78
CA ASP A 130 6.98 -10.53 7.08
C ASP A 130 7.06 -9.19 6.35
N VAL A 131 8.24 -8.78 5.90
CA VAL A 131 8.48 -7.46 5.33
C VAL A 131 7.94 -7.40 3.91
N THR A 132 7.04 -6.44 3.67
CA THR A 132 6.69 -5.99 2.32
C THR A 132 7.02 -4.51 2.20
N PHE A 133 8.10 -4.20 1.46
CA PHE A 133 8.51 -2.83 1.15
C PHE A 133 8.06 -2.49 -0.26
N PHE A 134 7.49 -1.30 -0.44
CA PHE A 134 7.13 -0.82 -1.77
C PHE A 134 7.27 0.68 -1.92
N GLU A 135 7.53 1.11 -3.15
CA GLU A 135 7.43 2.50 -3.55
C GLU A 135 6.24 2.67 -4.48
N TRP A 136 5.51 3.75 -4.27
CA TRP A 136 4.32 4.07 -5.02
C TRP A 136 4.37 5.49 -5.59
N LYS A 137 3.61 5.71 -6.65
CA LYS A 137 3.34 7.04 -7.20
C LYS A 137 1.94 7.11 -7.78
N SER A 138 1.33 8.28 -7.69
CA SER A 138 0.08 8.61 -8.37
C SER A 138 0.40 9.42 -9.62
N VAL A 139 -0.13 8.98 -10.75
CA VAL A 139 0.12 9.56 -12.08
C VAL A 139 -1.19 10.11 -12.63
N ASP A 140 -1.18 11.36 -13.09
CA ASP A 140 -2.27 11.99 -13.82
C ASP A 140 -2.42 11.32 -15.20
N ASP A 141 -3.62 10.84 -15.51
CA ASP A 141 -3.88 9.99 -16.69
C ASP A 141 -3.79 10.78 -18.01
N GLU A 142 -4.05 12.10 -17.98
CA GLU A 142 -4.02 12.97 -19.16
C GLU A 142 -2.59 13.43 -19.48
N THR A 143 -1.87 13.89 -18.46
CA THR A 143 -0.56 14.55 -18.61
C THR A 143 0.63 13.63 -18.35
N GLY A 144 0.42 12.53 -17.63
CA GLY A 144 1.50 11.64 -17.15
C GLY A 144 2.32 12.22 -15.99
N GLU A 145 1.94 13.37 -15.44
CA GLU A 145 2.61 13.99 -14.30
C GLU A 145 2.48 13.12 -13.04
N THR A 146 3.55 13.03 -12.25
CA THR A 146 3.48 12.40 -10.92
C THR A 146 2.98 13.44 -9.92
N ILE A 147 1.79 13.23 -9.35
CA ILE A 147 1.15 14.19 -8.44
C ILE A 147 1.43 13.89 -6.96
N ALA A 148 1.78 12.66 -6.65
CA ALA A 148 2.17 12.21 -5.32
C ALA A 148 3.07 10.97 -5.44
N LYS A 149 3.92 10.75 -4.43
CA LYS A 149 4.70 9.51 -4.31
C LYS A 149 4.99 9.20 -2.85
N GLY A 150 5.37 7.97 -2.59
CA GLY A 150 5.80 7.57 -1.27
C GLY A 150 6.47 6.20 -1.25
N ASN A 151 6.87 5.81 -0.06
CA ASN A 151 7.25 4.45 0.26
C ASN A 151 6.47 3.97 1.48
N VAL A 152 6.28 2.67 1.54
CA VAL A 152 5.62 2.00 2.65
C VAL A 152 6.40 0.73 2.98
N THR A 153 6.52 0.46 4.28
CA THR A 153 6.91 -0.87 4.77
C THR A 153 5.77 -1.43 5.59
N PHE A 154 5.27 -2.59 5.19
CA PHE A 154 4.40 -3.41 6.01
C PHE A 154 5.21 -4.51 6.67
N LEU A 155 4.91 -4.77 7.94
CA LEU A 155 5.11 -6.10 8.51
C LEU A 155 3.77 -6.84 8.46
N ARG A 156 3.71 -7.85 7.60
CA ARG A 156 2.54 -8.67 7.32
C ARG A 156 2.87 -10.14 7.56
N ARG A 157 2.19 -10.75 8.53
CA ARG A 157 2.40 -12.15 8.93
C ARG A 157 1.51 -13.07 8.10
N GLY A 158 1.68 -13.04 6.77
CA GLY A 158 0.93 -13.83 5.80
C GLY A 158 -0.59 -13.65 5.89
N HIS A 159 -1.38 -14.58 5.34
CA HIS A 159 -2.85 -14.50 5.35
C HIS A 159 -3.43 -14.64 6.76
N ARG A 160 -2.80 -15.44 7.61
CA ARG A 160 -3.28 -15.71 8.98
C ARG A 160 -3.06 -14.54 9.92
N GLY A 161 -2.02 -13.73 9.70
CA GLY A 161 -1.65 -12.67 10.63
C GLY A 161 -2.11 -11.27 10.22
N GLY A 162 -2.19 -10.98 8.91
CA GLY A 162 -2.46 -9.64 8.42
C GLY A 162 -1.33 -8.65 8.71
N VAL A 163 -1.57 -7.37 8.46
CA VAL A 163 -0.60 -6.28 8.68
C VAL A 163 -0.67 -5.83 10.14
N TYR A 164 0.46 -5.89 10.83
CA TYR A 164 0.56 -5.50 12.24
C TYR A 164 1.48 -4.29 12.48
N LEU A 165 2.32 -3.94 11.49
CA LEU A 165 3.04 -2.68 11.45
C LEU A 165 2.93 -2.08 10.05
N LYS A 166 2.63 -0.79 9.98
CA LYS A 166 2.74 0.03 8.79
C LYS A 166 3.72 1.17 9.07
N THR A 167 4.64 1.41 8.15
CA THR A 167 5.43 2.64 8.13
C THR A 167 5.24 3.34 6.79
N GLU A 168 5.03 4.64 6.77
CA GLU A 168 4.80 5.36 5.52
C GLU A 168 5.49 6.72 5.48
N GLN A 169 6.11 7.01 4.35
CA GLN A 169 6.59 8.34 3.99
C GLN A 169 6.00 8.72 2.64
N LEU A 170 5.44 9.92 2.54
CA LEU A 170 4.83 10.39 1.31
C LEU A 170 5.14 11.85 1.01
N THR A 171 4.94 12.24 -0.24
CA THR A 171 5.23 13.55 -0.77
C THR A 171 4.18 13.89 -1.83
N PHE A 172 3.56 15.06 -1.72
CA PHE A 172 2.62 15.60 -2.69
C PHE A 172 3.31 16.66 -3.55
N TYR A 173 2.96 16.71 -4.84
CA TYR A 173 3.55 17.62 -5.83
C TYR A 173 2.60 18.74 -6.29
N ARG A 174 1.28 18.55 -6.19
CA ARG A 174 0.27 19.57 -6.51
C ARG A 174 -0.24 20.23 -5.21
N ASP A 175 -0.54 21.53 -5.30
CA ASP A 175 -0.79 22.50 -4.20
C ASP A 175 0.42 22.85 -3.33
N VAL A 176 1.24 23.77 -3.83
CA VAL A 176 2.45 24.33 -3.18
C VAL A 176 2.25 25.79 -2.73
N PHE A 177 1.01 26.23 -2.50
CA PHE A 177 0.81 27.55 -1.92
C PHE A 177 1.26 27.53 -0.47
N ALA A 178 2.32 28.30 -0.18
CA ALA A 178 2.72 28.60 1.18
C ALA A 178 1.59 29.37 1.88
N SER A 179 1.43 29.17 3.19
CA SER A 179 0.47 29.96 3.96
C SER A 179 0.79 31.45 3.83
N ASN A 180 -0.23 32.31 4.00
CA ASN A 180 -0.02 33.75 3.92
C ASN A 180 1.05 34.23 4.92
N GLU A 181 1.19 33.58 6.09
CA GLU A 181 2.27 33.91 7.03
C GLU A 181 3.67 33.64 6.45
N LEU A 182 3.85 32.52 5.74
CA LEU A 182 5.15 32.14 5.17
C LEU A 182 5.54 33.01 3.96
N LEU A 183 4.56 33.42 3.16
CA LEU A 183 4.79 34.35 2.04
C LEU A 183 5.31 35.71 2.55
N ASN A 184 4.82 36.17 3.70
CA ASN A 184 5.23 37.44 4.31
C ASN A 184 6.66 37.42 4.90
N LEU A 185 7.29 36.24 4.99
CA LEU A 185 8.68 36.11 5.46
C LEU A 185 9.71 36.22 4.31
N ILE A 186 9.27 36.15 3.06
CA ILE A 186 10.15 36.27 1.88
C ILE A 186 10.14 37.72 1.41
N LYS A 187 11.33 38.33 1.31
CA LYS A 187 11.52 39.58 0.56
C LYS A 187 11.95 39.20 -0.86
N LEU A 188 11.09 39.47 -1.84
CA LEU A 188 11.46 39.49 -3.26
C LEU A 188 12.06 40.84 -3.63
#